data_AF-A0AAV0WRX8-F1
#
_entry.id   AF-A0AAV0WRX8-F1
#
_cell.length_a   1.000
_cell.length_b   1.000
_cell.length_c   1.000
_cell.angle_alpha   90.00
_cell.angle_beta   90.00
_cell.angle_gamma   90.00
#
_symmetry.space_group_name_H-M   'P 1'
#
loop_
_entity.id
_entity.type
_entity.pdbx_description
1 polymer ?
#
loop_
_entity_poly.entity_id
_entity_poly.type
_entity_poly.pdbx_seq_one_letter_code
_entity_poly.pdbx_strand_id
1 'polypeptide(L)'
;MARKYIPDPRSKRHRHHDQNEIQDALTIIEQGSSIRSAAKSTGIPYNVLQKYNRKKQINPDFKVKKIGGQTVLSKDIEMSIVSNIVKCSEWGYPITEFEVRLFVKYHLSIVGCIVKSFKNNCPGVEWIKSFMNRYYYLTYYFSAHVSKYQKKQSSRYS
;
A
#
# COMPACT_ATOMS: atom_id res chain seq x y z
N MET A 1 -12.19 -9.01 4.15
CA MET A 1 -12.28 -7.68 3.51
C MET A 1 -11.98 -6.58 4.52
N ALA A 2 -11.16 -5.58 4.14
CA ALA A 2 -10.83 -4.41 4.99
C ALA A 2 -12.07 -3.57 5.30
N ARG A 3 -12.08 -2.90 6.46
CA ARG A 3 -13.17 -1.99 6.84
C ARG A 3 -13.31 -0.88 5.79
N LYS A 4 -14.47 -0.81 5.12
CA LYS A 4 -14.79 0.30 4.21
C LYS A 4 -15.21 1.51 5.05
N TYR A 5 -14.50 2.61 4.90
CA TYR A 5 -14.87 3.87 5.50
C TYR A 5 -16.08 4.45 4.75
N ILE A 6 -17.15 4.78 5.49
CA ILE A 6 -18.32 5.47 4.95
C ILE A 6 -18.19 6.94 5.37
N PRO A 7 -17.84 7.85 4.46
CA PRO A 7 -17.75 9.28 4.77
C PRO A 7 -19.13 9.88 5.06
N ASP A 8 -19.16 10.93 5.88
CA ASP A 8 -20.37 11.73 6.11
C ASP A 8 -20.87 12.31 4.77
N PRO A 9 -22.13 12.03 4.37
CA PRO A 9 -22.73 12.59 3.15
C PRO A 9 -22.72 14.12 3.09
N ARG A 10 -22.75 14.80 4.24
CA ARG A 10 -22.79 16.28 4.31
C ARG A 10 -21.41 16.93 4.18
N SER A 11 -20.34 16.15 4.30
CA SER A 11 -18.98 16.68 4.25
C SER A 11 -18.56 17.09 2.83
N LYS A 12 -17.96 18.28 2.69
CA LYS A 12 -17.38 18.72 1.42
C LYS A 12 -16.11 17.91 1.13
N ARG A 13 -16.08 17.22 -0.01
CA ARG A 13 -14.92 16.44 -0.42
C ARG A 13 -14.00 17.30 -1.28
N HIS A 14 -12.73 17.36 -0.90
CA HIS A 14 -11.71 17.91 -1.77
C HIS A 14 -11.40 16.90 -2.87
N ARG A 15 -11.27 17.38 -4.12
CA ARG A 15 -10.82 16.56 -5.23
C ARG A 15 -9.38 16.10 -4.96
N HIS A 16 -9.15 14.81 -5.13
CA HIS A 16 -7.80 14.26 -5.21
C HIS A 16 -7.31 14.42 -6.64
N HIS A 17 -6.08 14.91 -6.79
CA HIS A 17 -5.40 15.04 -8.09
C HIS A 17 -4.41 13.91 -8.23
N ASP A 18 -4.48 13.20 -9.35
CA ASP A 18 -3.58 12.07 -9.54
C ASP A 18 -2.13 12.53 -9.69
N GLN A 19 -1.21 11.62 -9.37
CA GLN A 19 0.23 11.89 -9.42
C GLN A 19 0.66 12.34 -10.84
N ASN A 20 0.09 11.72 -11.86
CA ASN A 20 0.38 12.01 -13.26
C ASN A 20 -0.14 13.39 -13.65
N GLU A 21 -1.40 13.74 -13.28
CA GLU A 21 -1.97 15.07 -13.57
C GLU A 21 -1.10 16.20 -12.98
N ILE A 22 -0.62 16.02 -11.75
CA ILE A 22 0.27 17.00 -11.10
C ILE A 22 1.62 17.07 -11.83
N GLN A 23 2.16 15.92 -12.24
CA GLN A 23 3.44 15.86 -12.95
C GLN A 23 3.34 16.57 -14.31
N ASP A 24 2.27 16.34 -15.05
CA ASP A 24 2.01 16.99 -16.34
C ASP A 24 1.84 18.51 -16.19
N ALA A 25 1.19 18.95 -15.11
CA ALA A 25 1.09 20.37 -14.80
C ALA A 25 2.46 20.99 -14.47
N LEU A 26 3.35 20.25 -13.80
CA LEU A 26 4.70 20.71 -13.48
C LEU A 26 5.59 20.78 -14.73
N THR A 27 5.47 19.85 -15.67
CA THR A 27 6.24 19.91 -16.93
C THR A 27 5.86 21.13 -17.77
N ILE A 28 4.57 21.51 -17.81
CA ILE A 28 4.10 22.74 -18.45
C ILE A 28 4.75 23.99 -17.81
N ILE A 29 4.91 23.99 -16.49
CA ILE A 29 5.58 25.09 -15.77
C ILE A 29 7.08 25.12 -16.11
N GLU A 30 7.73 23.96 -16.20
CA GLU A 30 9.14 23.86 -16.58
C GLU A 30 9.40 24.31 -18.02
N GLN A 31 8.43 24.13 -18.92
CA GLN A 31 8.46 24.64 -20.28
C GLN A 31 8.32 26.18 -20.37
N GLY A 32 8.14 26.88 -19.24
CA GLY A 32 8.11 28.34 -19.16
C GLY A 32 6.72 28.94 -18.97
N SER A 33 5.67 28.13 -18.82
CA SER A 33 4.33 28.65 -18.51
C SER A 33 4.24 29.14 -17.06
N SER A 34 3.48 30.23 -16.84
CA SER A 34 3.18 30.66 -15.48
C SER A 34 2.32 29.63 -14.72
N ILE A 35 2.48 29.55 -13.39
CA ILE A 35 1.69 28.63 -12.55
C ILE A 35 0.19 28.87 -12.71
N ARG A 36 -0.25 30.13 -12.93
CA ARG A 36 -1.65 30.46 -13.17
C ARG A 36 -2.15 29.93 -14.51
N SER A 37 -1.32 30.01 -15.56
CA SER A 37 -1.64 29.45 -16.88
C SER A 37 -1.79 27.93 -16.80
N ALA A 38 -0.81 27.25 -16.17
CA ALA A 38 -0.85 25.80 -15.95
C ALA A 38 -2.05 25.35 -15.12
N ALA A 39 -2.43 26.12 -14.09
CA ALA A 39 -3.63 25.85 -13.29
C ALA A 39 -4.91 25.93 -14.13
N LYS A 40 -4.99 26.90 -15.04
CA LYS A 40 -6.15 27.07 -15.93
C LYS A 40 -6.23 25.96 -16.98
N SER A 41 -5.10 25.54 -17.57
CA SER A 41 -5.08 24.49 -18.59
C SER A 41 -5.36 23.10 -18.02
N THR A 42 -4.82 22.79 -16.84
CA THR A 42 -4.95 21.46 -16.22
C THR A 42 -6.15 21.33 -15.28
N GLY A 43 -6.76 22.44 -14.87
CA GLY A 43 -7.84 22.47 -13.88
C GLY A 43 -7.40 22.15 -12.46
N ILE A 44 -6.08 22.11 -12.19
CA ILE A 44 -5.52 21.93 -10.86
C ILE A 44 -5.45 23.29 -10.15
N PRO A 45 -5.92 23.42 -8.90
CA PRO A 45 -5.88 24.69 -8.18
C PRO A 45 -4.45 25.22 -8.06
N TYR A 46 -4.30 26.54 -8.25
CA TYR A 46 -3.02 27.24 -8.18
C TYR A 46 -2.19 26.88 -6.93
N ASN A 47 -2.83 26.84 -5.75
CA ASN A 47 -2.16 26.54 -4.49
C ASN A 47 -1.54 25.13 -4.45
N VAL A 48 -2.15 24.17 -5.15
CA VAL A 48 -1.63 22.80 -5.25
C VAL A 48 -0.37 22.79 -6.11
N LEU A 49 -0.42 23.42 -7.29
CA LEU A 49 0.75 23.52 -8.17
C LEU A 49 1.89 24.30 -7.53
N GLN A 50 1.60 25.43 -6.89
CA GLN A 50 2.60 26.25 -6.20
C GLN A 50 3.33 25.44 -5.11
N LYS A 51 2.59 24.65 -4.33
CA LYS A 51 3.16 23.78 -3.29
C LYS A 51 4.11 22.74 -3.87
N TYR A 52 3.73 22.09 -4.97
CA TYR A 52 4.57 21.06 -5.60
C TYR A 52 5.77 21.65 -6.34
N ASN A 53 5.59 22.77 -7.03
CA ASN A 53 6.67 23.49 -7.69
C ASN A 53 7.75 23.92 -6.69
N ARG A 54 7.35 24.48 -5.54
CA ARG A 54 8.30 24.84 -4.47
C ARG A 54 9.08 23.63 -3.95
N LYS A 55 8.45 22.46 -3.82
CA LYS A 55 9.15 21.24 -3.40
C LYS A 55 10.17 20.78 -4.44
N LYS A 56 9.83 20.88 -5.73
CA LYS A 56 10.73 20.56 -6.84
C LYS A 56 11.92 21.51 -6.93
N GLN A 57 11.71 22.80 -6.63
CA GLN A 57 12.79 23.78 -6.55
C GLN A 57 13.77 23.50 -5.39
N ILE A 58 13.27 23.04 -4.25
CA ILE A 58 14.11 22.68 -3.09
C ILE A 58 14.85 21.36 -3.34
N ASN A 59 14.18 20.39 -3.96
CA ASN A 59 14.73 19.08 -4.26
C ASN A 59 14.40 18.70 -5.72
N PRO A 60 15.36 18.80 -6.66
CA PRO A 60 15.16 18.44 -8.06
C PRO A 60 14.69 17.00 -8.27
N ASP A 61 15.13 16.07 -7.40
CA ASP A 61 14.72 14.66 -7.43
C ASP A 61 13.36 14.40 -6.77
N PHE A 62 12.64 15.46 -6.39
CA PHE A 62 11.33 15.35 -5.78
C PHE A 62 10.34 14.66 -6.73
N LYS A 63 9.81 13.53 -6.25
CA LYS A 63 8.70 12.82 -6.90
C LYS A 63 7.41 13.07 -6.13
N VAL A 64 6.36 13.43 -6.86
CA VAL A 64 5.00 13.52 -6.32
C VAL A 64 4.64 12.14 -5.76
N LYS A 65 4.22 12.06 -4.50
CA LYS A 65 3.83 10.79 -3.88
C LYS A 65 2.39 10.46 -4.25
N LYS A 66 2.08 9.16 -4.38
CA LYS A 66 0.70 8.68 -4.50
C LYS A 66 -0.15 9.18 -3.33
N ILE A 67 -1.37 9.61 -3.63
CA ILE A 67 -2.34 10.02 -2.61
C ILE A 67 -2.77 8.82 -1.78
N GLY A 68 -2.74 8.97 -0.47
CA GLY A 68 -3.12 7.94 0.50
C GLY A 68 -2.06 7.74 1.59
N GLY A 69 -2.36 6.86 2.54
CA GLY A 69 -1.42 6.47 3.57
C GLY A 69 -0.26 5.67 2.98
N GLN A 70 0.97 6.01 3.39
CA GLN A 70 2.14 5.20 3.08
C GLN A 70 2.01 3.82 3.74
N THR A 71 2.43 2.76 3.05
CA THR A 71 2.52 1.43 3.63
C THR A 71 3.55 1.42 4.76
N VAL A 72 3.30 0.62 5.80
CA VAL A 72 4.24 0.48 6.92
C VAL A 72 5.55 -0.15 6.47
N LEU A 73 5.49 -1.10 5.55
CA LEU A 73 6.65 -1.74 4.95
C LEU A 73 6.98 -1.10 3.59
N SER A 74 8.25 -1.16 3.21
CA SER A 74 8.65 -0.81 1.84
C SER A 74 8.08 -1.83 0.86
N LYS A 75 7.91 -1.40 -0.40
CA LYS A 75 7.40 -2.27 -1.46
C LYS A 75 8.29 -3.50 -1.66
N ASP A 76 9.60 -3.34 -1.54
CA ASP A 76 10.56 -4.43 -1.75
C ASP A 76 10.43 -5.50 -0.66
N ILE A 77 10.23 -5.08 0.59
CA ILE A 77 9.96 -5.99 1.71
C ILE A 77 8.61 -6.70 1.52
N GLU A 78 7.56 -5.96 1.15
CA GLU A 78 6.25 -6.57 0.85
C GLU A 78 6.38 -7.63 -0.26
N MET A 79 7.12 -7.34 -1.33
CA MET A 79 7.36 -8.29 -2.43
C MET A 79 8.14 -9.53 -2.00
N SER A 80 9.12 -9.40 -1.10
CA SER A 80 9.84 -10.55 -0.53
C SER A 80 8.91 -11.46 0.26
N ILE A 81 8.03 -10.87 1.09
CA ILE A 81 7.01 -11.62 1.85
C ILE A 81 6.06 -12.35 0.89
N VAL A 82 5.57 -11.66 -0.15
CA VAL A 82 4.70 -12.24 -1.19
C VAL A 82 5.37 -13.44 -1.86
N SER A 83 6.64 -13.31 -2.27
CA SER A 83 7.39 -14.40 -2.91
C SER A 83 7.52 -15.62 -1.99
N ASN A 84 7.80 -15.39 -0.70
CA ASN A 84 7.89 -16.47 0.29
C ASN A 84 6.54 -17.16 0.50
N ILE A 85 5.42 -16.42 0.54
CA ILE A 85 4.07 -17.00 0.65
C ILE A 85 3.79 -17.92 -0.54
N VAL A 86 4.10 -17.49 -1.77
CA VAL A 86 3.89 -18.29 -2.98
C VAL A 86 4.73 -19.57 -2.92
N LYS A 87 6.03 -19.46 -2.63
CA LYS A 87 6.95 -20.62 -2.52
C LYS A 87 6.49 -21.63 -1.47
N CYS A 88 6.10 -21.17 -0.27
CA CYS A 88 5.61 -22.06 0.77
C CYS A 88 4.32 -22.77 0.34
N SER A 89 3.43 -22.08 -0.38
CA SER A 89 2.23 -22.71 -0.92
C SER A 89 2.55 -23.75 -2.00
N GLU A 90 3.54 -23.51 -2.87
CA GLU A 90 4.01 -24.48 -3.87
C GLU A 90 4.60 -25.73 -3.21
N TRP A 91 5.30 -25.58 -2.08
CA TRP A 91 5.82 -26.69 -1.28
C TRP A 91 4.75 -27.44 -0.47
N GLY A 92 3.48 -27.02 -0.55
CA GLY A 92 2.37 -27.65 0.17
C GLY A 92 2.22 -27.19 1.63
N TYR A 93 2.86 -26.09 2.02
CA TYR A 93 2.75 -25.45 3.32
C TYR A 93 2.09 -24.06 3.16
N PRO A 94 0.76 -24.01 3.00
CA PRO A 94 0.06 -22.74 2.88
C PRO A 94 0.21 -21.96 4.19
N ILE A 95 0.70 -20.72 4.06
CA ILE A 95 0.83 -19.79 5.18
C ILE A 95 -0.56 -19.24 5.51
N THR A 96 -0.83 -18.94 6.78
CA THR A 96 -2.06 -18.30 7.26
C THR A 96 -1.90 -16.79 7.43
N GLU A 97 -3.00 -16.04 7.44
CA GLU A 97 -2.96 -14.58 7.66
C GLU A 97 -2.25 -14.20 8.97
N PHE A 98 -2.38 -15.06 9.99
CA PHE A 98 -1.72 -14.86 11.28
C PHE A 98 -0.20 -15.04 11.19
N GLU A 99 0.28 -16.08 10.48
CA GLU A 99 1.70 -16.32 10.27
C GLU A 99 2.34 -15.19 9.47
N VAL A 100 1.66 -14.63 8.46
CA VAL A 100 2.17 -13.44 7.75
C VAL A 100 2.39 -12.27 8.71
N ARG A 101 1.47 -12.04 9.65
CA ARG A 101 1.62 -10.99 10.68
C ARG A 101 2.80 -11.29 11.60
N LEU A 102 3.05 -12.56 11.93
CA LEU A 102 4.21 -12.96 12.73
C LEU A 102 5.53 -12.75 11.98
N PHE A 103 5.60 -13.07 10.68
CA PHE A 103 6.80 -12.80 9.88
C PHE A 103 7.14 -11.32 9.84
N VAL A 104 6.14 -10.47 9.68
CA VAL A 104 6.33 -9.01 9.72
C VAL A 104 6.78 -8.55 11.10
N LYS A 105 6.18 -9.05 12.18
CA LYS A 105 6.62 -8.74 13.54
C LYS A 105 8.08 -9.13 13.74
N TYR A 106 8.46 -10.34 13.33
CA TYR A 106 9.82 -10.84 13.42
C TYR A 106 10.80 -9.99 12.62
N HIS A 107 10.45 -9.63 11.39
CA HIS A 107 11.25 -8.73 10.55
C HIS A 107 11.47 -7.37 11.22
N LEU A 108 10.40 -6.75 11.74
CA LEU A 108 10.49 -5.47 12.45
C LEU A 108 11.35 -5.56 13.72
N SER A 109 11.29 -6.68 14.44
CA SER A 109 12.14 -6.96 15.60
C SER A 109 13.63 -7.08 15.22
N ILE A 110 13.97 -7.76 14.12
CA ILE A 110 15.35 -7.87 13.64
C ILE A 110 15.90 -6.51 13.22
N VAL A 111 15.11 -5.75 12.46
CA VAL A 111 15.51 -4.42 11.97
C VAL A 111 15.57 -3.39 13.10
N GLY A 112 15.00 -3.68 14.27
CA GLY A 112 14.90 -2.73 15.39
C GLY A 112 13.92 -1.59 15.13
N CYS A 113 12.97 -1.77 14.20
CA CYS A 113 12.00 -0.74 13.84
C CYS A 113 10.72 -0.89 14.68
N ILE A 114 10.34 0.17 15.39
CA ILE A 114 9.11 0.22 16.20
C ILE A 114 8.03 1.01 15.45
N VAL A 115 6.96 0.32 15.08
CA VAL A 115 5.81 0.94 14.41
C VAL A 115 4.75 1.32 15.45
N LYS A 116 4.58 2.63 15.70
CA LYS A 116 3.64 3.14 16.71
C LYS A 116 2.18 2.70 16.51
N SER A 117 1.76 2.46 15.26
CA SER A 117 0.40 2.01 14.96
C SER A 117 0.17 0.52 15.26
N PHE A 118 1.24 -0.26 15.51
CA PHE A 118 1.15 -1.68 15.80
C PHE A 118 1.23 -1.93 17.30
N LYS A 119 0.22 -2.61 17.85
CA LYS A 119 0.24 -3.03 19.25
C LYS A 119 1.32 -4.10 19.41
N ASN A 120 2.29 -3.85 20.30
CA ASN A 120 3.43 -4.74 20.55
C ASN A 120 4.23 -5.07 19.27
N ASN A 121 4.37 -4.09 18.37
CA ASN A 121 5.03 -4.21 17.06
C ASN A 121 4.45 -5.33 16.16
N CYS A 122 3.26 -5.83 16.48
CA CYS A 122 2.57 -6.85 15.71
C CYS A 122 1.51 -6.18 14.82
N PRO A 123 1.52 -6.42 13.49
CA PRO A 123 0.49 -5.90 12.62
C PRO A 123 -0.90 -6.36 13.06
N GLY A 124 -1.90 -5.48 12.93
CA GLY A 124 -3.29 -5.81 13.24
C GLY A 124 -4.01 -6.57 12.12
N VAL A 125 -5.26 -6.97 12.38
CA VAL A 125 -6.13 -7.63 11.40
C VAL A 125 -6.43 -6.72 10.20
N GLU A 126 -6.60 -5.41 10.42
CA GLU A 126 -6.84 -4.46 9.32
C GLU A 126 -5.60 -4.29 8.43
N TRP A 127 -4.39 -4.44 8.99
CA TRP A 127 -3.17 -4.39 8.20
C TRP A 127 -3.09 -5.56 7.21
N ILE A 128 -3.32 -6.80 7.68
CA ILE A 128 -3.24 -7.97 6.81
C ILE A 128 -4.33 -7.94 5.73
N LYS A 129 -5.55 -7.50 6.06
CA LYS A 129 -6.62 -7.31 5.07
C LYS A 129 -6.23 -6.28 4.01
N SER A 130 -5.60 -5.18 4.41
CA SER A 130 -5.09 -4.16 3.48
C SER A 130 -3.96 -4.70 2.60
N PHE A 131 -3.06 -5.50 3.18
CA PHE A 131 -1.99 -6.19 2.44
C PHE A 131 -2.55 -7.17 1.40
N MET A 132 -3.52 -8.02 1.78
CA MET A 132 -4.18 -8.93 0.84
C MET A 132 -4.94 -8.19 -0.26
N ASN A 133 -5.57 -7.05 0.04
CA ASN A 133 -6.21 -6.23 -0.99
C ASN A 133 -5.20 -5.68 -2.01
N ARG A 134 -3.96 -5.38 -1.61
CA ARG A 134 -2.89 -4.98 -2.54
C ARG A 134 -2.43 -6.14 -3.41
N TYR A 135 -2.40 -7.35 -2.85
CA TYR A 135 -1.95 -8.58 -3.49
C TYR A 135 -3.08 -9.59 -3.63
N TYR A 136 -4.18 -9.19 -4.27
CA TYR A 136 -5.43 -9.95 -4.28
C TYR A 136 -5.29 -11.39 -4.79
N TYR A 137 -4.37 -11.66 -5.72
CA TYR A 137 -4.09 -12.99 -6.25
C TYR A 137 -3.58 -13.97 -5.18
N LEU A 138 -3.02 -13.47 -4.07
CA LEU A 138 -2.63 -14.32 -2.94
C LEU A 138 -3.81 -15.06 -2.33
N THR A 139 -5.02 -14.50 -2.40
CA THR A 139 -6.24 -15.12 -1.84
C THR A 139 -6.45 -16.55 -2.34
N TYR A 140 -6.07 -16.85 -3.58
CA TYR A 140 -6.11 -18.20 -4.14
C TYR A 140 -5.19 -19.17 -3.39
N TYR A 141 -3.97 -18.73 -3.06
CA TYR A 141 -2.98 -19.54 -2.34
C TYR A 141 -3.41 -19.84 -0.91
N PHE A 142 -4.03 -18.87 -0.23
CA PHE A 142 -4.60 -19.06 1.11
C PHE A 142 -5.85 -19.96 1.10
N SER A 143 -6.78 -19.77 0.15
CA SER A 143 -8.07 -20.47 0.17
C SER A 143 -8.02 -21.89 -0.41
N ALA A 144 -7.26 -22.13 -1.48
CA ALA A 144 -7.30 -23.41 -2.21
C ALA A 144 -6.62 -24.57 -1.45
N HIS A 145 -5.75 -24.28 -0.49
CA HIS A 145 -4.89 -25.28 0.15
C HIS A 145 -5.28 -25.59 1.59
N VAL A 146 -6.05 -24.74 2.28
CA VAL A 146 -6.65 -25.06 3.59
C VAL A 146 -7.55 -26.30 3.48
N SER A 147 -8.39 -26.38 2.44
CA SER A 147 -9.27 -27.54 2.21
C SER A 147 -8.51 -28.83 1.86
N LYS A 148 -7.37 -28.74 1.16
CA LYS A 148 -6.54 -29.91 0.82
C LYS A 148 -5.74 -30.39 2.04
N TYR A 149 -5.20 -29.47 2.84
CA TYR A 149 -4.44 -29.79 4.04
C TYR A 149 -5.31 -30.42 5.13
N GLN A 150 -6.53 -29.89 5.36
CA GLN A 150 -7.50 -30.47 6.30
C GLN A 150 -7.96 -31.88 5.90
N LYS A 151 -8.17 -32.15 4.60
CA LYS A 151 -8.47 -33.49 4.09
C LYS A 151 -7.32 -34.47 4.32
N LYS A 152 -6.07 -34.04 4.07
CA LYS A 152 -4.87 -34.89 4.24
C LYS A 152 -4.57 -35.21 5.70
N GLN A 153 -4.86 -34.28 6.62
CA GLN A 153 -4.77 -34.52 8.06
C GLN A 153 -5.83 -35.51 8.53
N SER A 154 -7.10 -35.35 8.12
CA SER A 154 -8.18 -36.29 8.51
C SER A 154 -7.95 -37.72 8.02
N SER A 155 -7.37 -37.88 6.83
CA SER A 155 -7.03 -39.20 6.25
C SER A 155 -5.82 -39.89 6.89
N ARG A 156 -5.01 -39.20 7.69
CA ARG A 156 -3.85 -39.80 8.40
C ARG A 156 -4.20 -40.30 9.81
N TYR A 157 -5.38 -39.94 10.32
CA TYR A 157 -5.87 -40.34 11.65
C TYR A 157 -7.12 -41.22 11.57
N SER A 158 -7.44 -41.76 10.38
CA SER A 158 -8.43 -42.81 10.15
C SER A 158 -7.72 -44.04 9.60
#